data_AF-A0A396KZD3-F1
#
_entry.id   AF-A0A396KZD3-F1
#
_cell.length_a   1.000
_cell.length_b   1.000
_cell.length_c   1.000
_cell.angle_alpha   90.00
_cell.angle_beta   90.00
_cell.angle_gamma   90.00
#
_symmetry.space_group_name_H-M   'P 1'
#
loop_
_entity.id
_entity.type
_entity.pdbx_description
1 polymer ?
#
loop_
_entity_poly.entity_id
_entity_poly.type
_entity_poly.pdbx_seq_one_letter_code
_entity_poly.pdbx_strand_id
1 'polypeptide(L)' 'MCDKLNELIVEERNEGILIGEAQGEKRGILHTQKETAKNLQHMGMALEQISLALNVSVQMIQEWLSADYIPAN' A
#
# COMPACT_ATOMS: atom_id res chain seq x y z
N MET A 1 14.53 -37.59 15.97
CA MET A 1 13.27 -37.32 15.23
C MET A 1 12.68 -35.93 15.57
N CYS A 2 13.20 -35.22 16.58
CA CYS A 2 12.77 -33.85 16.90
C CYS A 2 13.47 -32.76 16.05
N ASP A 3 14.67 -33.03 15.53
CA ASP A 3 15.47 -31.99 14.87
C ASP A 3 14.86 -31.53 13.54
N LYS A 4 14.41 -32.48 12.72
CA LYS A 4 13.72 -32.21 11.45
C LYS A 4 12.44 -31.39 11.62
N LEU A 5 11.69 -31.65 12.71
CA LEU A 5 10.46 -30.94 13.00
C LEU A 5 10.75 -29.50 13.47
N ASN A 6 11.78 -29.33 14.29
CA ASN A 6 12.21 -28.00 14.74
C ASN A 6 12.78 -27.15 13.59
N GLU A 7 13.54 -27.76 12.69
CA GLU A 7 14.02 -27.11 11.46
C GLU A 7 12.85 -26.58 10.63
N LEU A 8 11.84 -27.42 10.36
CA LEU A 8 10.64 -27.03 9.62
C LEU A 8 9.88 -25.89 10.31
N ILE A 9 9.72 -25.92 11.64
CA ILE A 9 9.04 -24.84 12.38
C ILE A 9 9.79 -23.52 12.25
N VAL A 10 11.13 -23.55 12.25
CA VAL A 10 11.96 -22.36 12.09
C VAL A 10 11.86 -21.81 10.67
N GLU A 11 11.89 -22.67 9.65
CA GLU A 11 11.73 -22.29 8.25
C GLU A 11 10.37 -21.61 8.02
N GLU A 12 9.28 -22.26 8.39
CA GLU A 12 7.91 -21.72 8.24
C GLU A 12 7.72 -20.40 8.99
N ARG A 13 8.29 -20.27 10.20
CA ARG A 13 8.27 -19.01 10.95
C ARG A 13 9.00 -17.89 10.20
N ASN A 14 10.18 -18.19 9.67
CA ASN A 14 10.98 -17.20 8.95
C ASN A 14 10.28 -16.76 7.66
N GLU A 15 9.68 -17.70 6.92
CA GLU A 15 8.84 -17.39 5.76
C GLU A 15 7.67 -16.48 6.13
N GLY A 16 6.97 -16.78 7.23
CA GLY A 16 5.89 -15.95 7.73
C GLY A 16 6.33 -14.52 8.07
N ILE A 17 7.50 -14.35 8.67
CA ILE A 17 8.08 -13.02 8.96
C ILE A 17 8.38 -12.28 7.65
N LEU A 18 9.06 -12.93 6.70
CA LEU A 18 9.42 -12.31 5.41
C LEU A 18 8.18 -11.89 4.62
N ILE A 19 7.14 -12.73 4.58
CA ILE A 19 5.86 -12.40 3.95
C ILE A 19 5.20 -11.22 4.66
N GLY A 20 5.19 -11.23 6.00
CA GLY A 20 4.62 -10.16 6.82
C GLY A 20 5.30 -8.81 6.59
N GLU A 21 6.64 -8.79 6.58
CA GLU A 21 7.43 -7.59 6.30
C GLU A 21 7.16 -7.04 4.90
N ALA A 22 7.20 -7.90 3.88
CA ALA A 22 6.93 -7.49 2.49
C ALA A 22 5.51 -6.96 2.30
N GLN A 23 4.51 -7.60 2.92
CA GLN A 23 3.12 -7.12 2.88
C GLN A 23 2.96 -5.79 3.63
N GLY A 24 3.61 -5.65 4.79
CA GLY A 24 3.61 -4.44 5.60
C GLY A 24 4.19 -3.25 4.85
N GLU A 25 5.37 -3.43 4.24
CA GLU A 25 6.03 -2.40 3.43
C GLU A 25 5.15 -1.97 2.26
N LYS A 26 4.61 -2.94 1.48
CA LYS A 26 3.72 -2.64 0.35
C LYS A 26 2.46 -1.87 0.79
N ARG A 27 1.86 -2.23 1.92
CA ARG A 27 0.70 -1.53 2.49
C ARG A 27 1.05 -0.11 2.94
N GLY A 28 2.19 0.07 3.59
CA GLY A 28 2.68 1.37 4.04
C GLY A 28 2.90 2.32 2.87
N ILE A 29 3.64 1.88 1.85
CA ILE A 29 3.90 2.66 0.62
C ILE A 29 2.58 3.09 -0.03
N LEU A 30 1.65 2.14 -0.24
CA LEU A 30 0.35 2.44 -0.84
C LEU A 30 -0.45 3.44 -0.01
N HIS A 31 -0.48 3.29 1.32
CA HIS A 31 -1.19 4.22 2.20
C HIS A 31 -0.61 5.64 2.11
N THR A 32 0.71 5.78 2.18
CA THR A 32 1.37 7.08 2.04
C THR A 32 1.15 7.71 0.67
N GLN A 33 1.18 6.92 -0.41
CA GLN A 33 0.87 7.43 -1.76
C GLN A 33 -0.57 7.97 -1.86
N LYS A 34 -1.55 7.27 -1.28
CA LYS A 34 -2.95 7.72 -1.25
C LYS A 34 -3.12 9.04 -0.49
N GLU A 35 -2.57 9.13 0.72
CA GLU A 35 -2.67 10.36 1.52
C GLU A 35 -1.91 11.53 0.86
N THR A 36 -0.76 11.25 0.23
CA THR A 36 -0.02 12.25 -0.55
C THR A 36 -0.85 12.73 -1.75
N ALA A 37 -1.50 11.83 -2.50
CA ALA A 37 -2.37 12.20 -3.61
C ALA A 37 -3.51 13.14 -3.16
N LYS A 38 -4.15 12.83 -2.02
CA LYS A 38 -5.20 13.67 -1.41
C LYS A 38 -4.67 15.05 -1.05
N ASN A 39 -3.52 15.12 -0.39
CA ASN A 39 -2.91 16.39 0.02
C ASN A 39 -2.54 17.25 -1.20
N LEU A 40 -1.93 16.65 -2.24
CA LEU A 40 -1.57 17.38 -3.45
C LEU A 40 -2.81 17.88 -4.21
N GLN A 41 -3.88 17.08 -4.27
CA GLN A 41 -5.15 17.53 -4.85
C GLN A 41 -5.75 18.68 -4.03
N HIS A 42 -5.73 18.58 -2.70
CA HIS A 42 -6.19 19.64 -1.81
C HIS A 42 -5.38 20.95 -1.98
N MET A 43 -4.09 20.83 -2.31
CA MET A 43 -3.23 21.96 -2.68
C MET A 43 -3.48 22.52 -4.10
N GLY A 44 -4.47 22.01 -4.83
CA GLY A 44 -4.88 22.49 -6.15
C GLY A 44 -4.09 21.92 -7.32
N MET A 45 -3.33 20.84 -7.10
CA MET A 45 -2.56 20.20 -8.17
C MET A 45 -3.46 19.37 -9.09
N ALA A 46 -3.21 19.42 -10.40
CA ALA A 46 -3.97 18.65 -11.39
C ALA A 46 -3.66 17.14 -11.31
N LEU A 47 -4.61 16.28 -11.68
CA LEU A 47 -4.47 14.82 -11.57
C LEU A 47 -3.29 14.27 -12.39
N GLU A 48 -3.02 14.86 -13.56
CA GLU A 48 -1.89 14.51 -14.43
C GLU A 48 -0.55 14.83 -13.76
N GLN A 49 -0.48 15.94 -13.03
CA GLN A 49 0.71 16.33 -12.28
C GLN A 49 0.93 15.44 -11.05
N ILE A 50 -0.16 15.08 -10.35
CA ILE A 50 -0.10 14.15 -9.21
C ILE A 50 0.34 12.75 -9.70
N SER A 51 -0.20 12.29 -10.83
CA SER A 51 0.18 11.05 -11.49
C SER A 51 1.68 11.02 -11.81
N LEU A 52 2.21 12.11 -12.34
CA LEU A 52 3.65 12.27 -12.58
C LEU A 52 4.46 12.26 -11.27
N ALA A 53 4.02 12.99 -10.24
CA ALA A 53 4.73 13.10 -8.97
C ALA A 53 4.79 11.77 -8.20
N LEU A 54 3.75 10.95 -8.27
CA LEU A 54 3.65 9.67 -7.57
C LEU A 54 4.02 8.46 -8.45
N ASN A 55 4.32 8.69 -9.74
CA ASN A 55 4.61 7.66 -10.73
C ASN A 55 3.56 6.54 -10.78
N VAL A 56 2.29 6.94 -10.82
CA VAL A 56 1.14 6.04 -10.96
C VAL A 56 0.18 6.58 -12.01
N SER A 57 -0.74 5.78 -12.51
CA SER A 57 -1.69 6.23 -13.53
C SER A 57 -2.72 7.23 -12.95
N VAL A 58 -3.20 8.14 -13.79
CA VAL A 58 -4.31 9.05 -13.45
C VAL A 58 -5.54 8.27 -12.98
N GLN A 59 -5.84 7.11 -13.60
CA GLN A 59 -6.94 6.24 -13.19
C GLN A 59 -6.79 5.78 -11.72
N MET A 60 -5.59 5.35 -11.31
CA MET A 60 -5.36 4.94 -9.93
C MET A 60 -5.56 6.11 -8.96
N ILE A 61 -5.11 7.31 -9.32
CA ILE A 61 -5.36 8.51 -8.53
C ILE A 61 -6.86 8.77 -8.40
N GLN A 62 -7.62 8.70 -9.51
CA GLN A 62 -9.08 8.87 -9.48
C GLN A 62 -9.76 7.85 -8.58
N GLU A 63 -9.38 6.58 -8.64
CA GLU A 63 -9.91 5.52 -7.77
C GLU A 63 -9.65 5.82 -6.29
N TRP A 64 -8.45 6.29 -5.95
CA TRP A 64 -8.09 6.61 -4.56
C TRP A 64 -8.87 7.80 -4.01
N LEU A 65 -9.12 8.80 -4.84
CA LEU A 65 -9.83 10.01 -4.45
C LEU A 65 -11.36 9.84 -4.47
N SER A 66 -11.86 8.89 -5.27
CA SER A 66 -13.29 8.58 -5.36
C SER A 66 -13.77 7.67 -4.21
N ALA A 67 -12.86 6.87 -3.63
CA ALA A 67 -13.18 5.91 -2.58
C ALA A 67 -13.61 6.53 -1.23
N ASP A 68 -13.43 7.84 -1.04
CA ASP A 68 -13.86 8.57 0.16
C ASP A 68 -15.32 9.09 0.05
N TYR A 69 -16.04 8.85 -1.06
CA TYR A 69 -17.46 9.20 -1.18
C TYR A 69 -18.33 8.16 -0.45
N ILE A 70 -18.52 8.34 0.86
CA ILE A 70 -19.67 7.76 1.57
C ILE A 70 -20.82 8.77 1.44
N PRO A 71 -21.89 8.48 0.67
CA PRO A 71 -23.06 9.34 0.68
C PRO A 71 -23.63 9.35 2.10
N ALA A 72 -23.68 10.52 2.73
CA ALA A 72 -24.37 10.70 4.00
C ALA A 72 -25.86 10.39 3.77
N ASN A 73 -26.33 9.29 4.38
CA ASN A 73 -27.76 9.00 4.56
C ASN A 73 -28.19 9.48 5.94
#